data_AF-A0A1S6HXV1-F1
#
_entry.id   AF-A0A1S6HXV1-F1
#
_cell.length_a   1.000
_cell.length_b   1.000
_cell.length_c   1.000
_cell.angle_alpha   90.00
_cell.angle_beta   90.00
_cell.angle_gamma   90.00
#
_symmetry.space_group_name_H-M   'P 1'
#
loop_
_entity.id
_entity.type
_entity.pdbx_description
1 polymer ?
#
loop_
_entity_poly.entity_id
_entity_poly.type
_entity_poly.pdbx_seq_one_letter_code
_entity_poly.pdbx_strand_id
1 'polypeptide(L)'
;MKKQKGFTLIELVVVIIILGILAVTAAPKFINLQGDARESTLNGFRGALQGSNSLVFSKAAIAGEERIADDTAWAANTGNTDGVDIGTATPIKTVFGYIPANSTDIANAMDVDLSEWVITGSGPLVISPINAPAATCHFTYTEATTNTAPTYTLYTPGNNDDPFAC
;
A
#
# COMPACT_ATOMS: atom_id res chain seq x y z
N MET A 1 28.61 -28.33 -50.25
CA MET A 1 28.78 -26.97 -49.70
C MET A 1 27.42 -26.28 -49.68
N LYS A 2 26.82 -26.04 -48.51
CA LYS A 2 25.56 -25.28 -48.40
C LYS A 2 25.90 -23.79 -48.55
N LYS A 3 25.34 -23.11 -49.55
CA LYS A 3 25.48 -21.65 -49.70
C LYS A 3 24.83 -20.99 -48.48
N GLN A 4 25.60 -20.27 -47.67
CA GLN A 4 25.02 -19.38 -46.66
C GLN A 4 24.39 -18.20 -47.41
N LYS A 5 23.06 -18.09 -47.34
CA LYS A 5 22.38 -16.84 -47.70
C LYS A 5 22.66 -15.85 -46.59
N GLY A 6 23.53 -14.86 -46.88
CA GLY A 6 23.73 -13.72 -45.99
C GLY A 6 22.46 -12.87 -45.92
N PHE A 7 22.23 -12.22 -44.79
CA PHE A 7 21.19 -11.22 -44.62
C PHE A 7 21.51 -9.99 -45.49
N THR A 8 20.53 -9.41 -46.16
CA THR A 8 20.74 -8.18 -46.93
C THR A 8 20.79 -6.96 -45.99
N LEU A 9 21.58 -5.94 -46.33
CA LEU A 9 21.60 -4.69 -45.57
C LEU A 9 20.22 -4.03 -45.50
N ILE A 10 19.44 -4.15 -46.58
CA ILE A 10 18.10 -3.57 -46.64
C ILE A 10 17.11 -4.29 -45.71
N GLU A 11 17.19 -5.62 -45.58
CA GLU A 11 16.37 -6.35 -44.61
C GLU A 11 16.65 -5.88 -43.18
N LEU A 12 17.92 -5.65 -42.84
CA LEU A 12 18.28 -5.17 -41.50
C LEU A 12 17.76 -3.75 -41.23
N VAL A 13 17.84 -2.85 -42.23
CA VAL A 13 17.33 -1.47 -42.11
C VAL A 13 15.81 -1.44 -41.97
N VAL A 14 15.08 -2.23 -42.76
CA VAL A 14 13.62 -2.29 -42.67
C VAL A 14 13.16 -2.80 -41.31
N VAL A 15 13.85 -3.80 -40.73
CA VAL A 15 13.51 -4.33 -39.40
C VAL A 15 13.64 -3.28 -38.31
N ILE A 16 14.74 -2.50 -38.27
CA ILE A 16 14.91 -1.47 -37.23
C ILE A 16 13.91 -0.31 -37.38
N ILE A 17 13.50 0.02 -38.62
CA ILE A 17 12.46 1.05 -38.87
C ILE A 17 11.11 0.57 -38.32
N ILE A 18 10.73 -0.68 -38.60
CA ILE A 18 9.48 -1.25 -38.10
C ILE A 18 9.49 -1.29 -36.57
N LEU A 19 10.58 -1.75 -35.96
CA LEU A 19 10.74 -1.76 -34.49
C LEU A 19 10.67 -0.34 -33.90
N GLY A 20 11.23 0.66 -34.57
CA GLY A 20 11.17 2.06 -34.15
C GLY A 20 9.73 2.60 -34.09
N ILE A 21 8.92 2.32 -35.11
CA ILE A 21 7.51 2.76 -35.16
C ILE A 21 6.69 2.07 -34.06
N LEU A 22 6.90 0.76 -33.86
CA LEU A 22 6.22 -0.01 -32.82
C LEU A 22 6.60 0.48 -31.41
N ALA A 23 7.86 0.85 -31.18
CA ALA A 23 8.30 1.35 -29.88
C ALA A 23 7.65 2.69 -29.51
N VAL A 24 7.61 3.66 -30.43
CA VAL A 24 7.04 5.00 -30.17
C VAL A 24 5.53 4.96 -29.92
N THR A 25 4.81 4.05 -30.57
CA THR A 25 3.35 3.92 -30.39
C THR A 25 2.99 3.14 -29.12
N ALA A 26 3.82 2.18 -28.69
CA ALA A 26 3.58 1.38 -27.49
C ALA A 26 4.01 2.08 -26.18
N ALA A 27 5.08 2.90 -26.21
CA ALA A 27 5.65 3.50 -25.01
C ALA A 27 4.66 4.37 -24.19
N PRO A 28 3.85 5.27 -24.78
CA PRO A 28 2.90 6.07 -24.00
C PRO A 28 1.84 5.23 -23.28
N LYS A 29 1.36 4.17 -23.95
CA LYS A 29 0.36 3.25 -23.37
C LYS A 29 0.94 2.43 -22.21
N PHE A 30 2.21 2.00 -22.33
CA PHE A 30 2.88 1.23 -21.29
C PHE A 30 3.16 2.04 -20.01
N ILE A 31 3.39 3.36 -20.14
CA ILE A 31 3.57 4.27 -18.99
C ILE A 31 2.27 4.40 -18.21
N ASN A 32 1.14 4.66 -18.88
CA ASN A 32 -0.16 4.80 -18.21
C ASN A 32 -0.61 3.50 -17.50
N LEU A 33 -0.39 2.33 -18.11
CA LEU A 33 -0.77 1.05 -17.50
C LEU A 33 0.01 0.71 -16.21
N GLN A 34 1.28 1.11 -16.14
CA GLN A 34 2.05 0.94 -14.90
C GLN A 34 1.48 1.80 -13.79
N GLY A 35 1.01 2.99 -14.14
CA GLY A 35 0.45 3.89 -13.16
C GLY A 35 -0.89 3.39 -12.61
N ASP A 36 -1.83 3.07 -13.50
CA ASP A 36 -3.12 2.48 -13.15
C ASP A 36 -2.95 1.22 -12.27
N ALA A 37 -1.91 0.41 -12.54
CA ALA A 37 -1.60 -0.78 -11.75
C ALA A 37 -1.15 -0.44 -10.31
N ARG A 38 -0.36 0.61 -10.14
CA ARG A 38 0.09 1.07 -8.81
C ARG A 38 -1.05 1.70 -8.03
N GLU A 39 -1.87 2.53 -8.66
CA GLU A 39 -3.07 3.10 -8.03
C GLU A 39 -4.04 1.99 -7.60
N SER A 40 -4.25 0.97 -8.43
CA SER A 40 -5.08 -0.19 -8.08
C SER A 40 -4.51 -0.96 -6.89
N THR A 41 -3.19 -1.18 -6.89
CA THR A 41 -2.49 -1.87 -5.77
C THR A 41 -2.58 -1.07 -4.48
N LEU A 42 -2.39 0.26 -4.55
CA LEU A 42 -2.52 1.18 -3.43
C LEU A 42 -3.94 1.19 -2.86
N ASN A 43 -4.95 1.21 -3.73
CA ASN A 43 -6.35 1.10 -3.32
C ASN A 43 -6.68 -0.27 -2.71
N GLY A 44 -6.12 -1.34 -3.26
CA GLY A 44 -6.24 -2.69 -2.73
C GLY A 44 -5.68 -2.79 -1.31
N PHE A 45 -4.47 -2.26 -1.10
CA PHE A 45 -3.85 -2.22 0.23
C PHE A 45 -4.67 -1.37 1.22
N ARG A 46 -5.11 -0.18 0.80
CA ARG A 46 -5.97 0.68 1.61
C ARG A 46 -7.27 -0.04 2.03
N GLY A 47 -7.91 -0.75 1.10
CA GLY A 47 -9.12 -1.52 1.38
C GLY A 47 -8.86 -2.70 2.32
N ALA A 48 -7.74 -3.39 2.15
CA ALA A 48 -7.33 -4.49 3.03
C ALA A 48 -7.04 -3.99 4.46
N LEU A 49 -6.39 -2.83 4.62
CA LEU A 49 -6.16 -2.22 5.92
C LEU A 49 -7.48 -1.79 6.56
N GLN A 50 -8.41 -1.19 5.81
CA GLN A 50 -9.76 -0.86 6.29
C GLN A 50 -10.51 -2.09 6.82
N GLY A 51 -10.49 -3.20 6.06
CA GLY A 51 -11.12 -4.46 6.48
C GLY A 51 -10.48 -5.02 7.74
N SER A 52 -9.14 -5.04 7.80
CA SER A 52 -8.39 -5.52 8.97
C SER A 52 -8.70 -4.70 10.20
N ASN A 53 -8.81 -3.37 10.06
CA ASN A 53 -9.16 -2.50 11.17
C ASN A 53 -10.58 -2.78 11.72
N SER A 54 -11.53 -3.09 10.85
CA SER A 54 -12.88 -3.48 11.27
C SER A 54 -12.88 -4.81 12.05
N LEU A 55 -12.02 -5.76 11.68
CA LEU A 55 -11.88 -7.03 12.39
C LEU A 55 -11.21 -6.85 13.75
N VAL A 56 -10.12 -6.07 13.81
CA VAL A 56 -9.42 -5.73 15.05
C VAL A 56 -10.35 -4.99 16.01
N PHE A 57 -11.10 -4.01 15.52
CA PHE A 57 -12.11 -3.31 16.30
C PHE A 57 -13.20 -4.24 16.85
N SER A 58 -13.68 -5.17 16.02
CA SER A 58 -14.68 -6.14 16.47
C SER A 58 -14.16 -7.01 17.62
N LYS A 59 -12.90 -7.43 17.56
CA LYS A 59 -12.25 -8.20 18.62
C LYS A 59 -12.03 -7.37 19.88
N ALA A 60 -11.57 -6.12 19.74
CA ALA A 60 -11.40 -5.19 20.84
C ALA A 60 -12.74 -4.93 21.56
N ALA A 61 -13.82 -4.72 20.80
CA ALA A 61 -15.15 -4.49 21.34
C ALA A 61 -15.74 -5.71 22.06
N ILE A 62 -15.45 -6.92 21.56
CA ILE A 62 -15.83 -8.17 22.25
C ILE A 62 -15.08 -8.31 23.58
N ALA A 63 -13.80 -7.89 23.62
CA ALA A 63 -12.98 -7.88 24.83
C ALA A 63 -13.31 -6.72 25.80
N GLY A 64 -14.07 -5.71 25.36
CA GLY A 64 -14.35 -4.49 26.15
C GLY A 64 -13.16 -3.52 26.22
N GLU A 65 -12.25 -3.60 25.25
CA GLU A 65 -10.98 -2.88 25.18
C GLU A 65 -10.98 -1.78 24.11
N GLU A 66 -12.12 -1.53 23.48
CA GLU A 66 -12.28 -0.57 22.38
C GLU A 66 -12.14 0.90 22.79
N ARG A 67 -12.00 1.16 24.09
CA ARG A 67 -11.87 2.52 24.66
C ARG A 67 -10.47 2.83 25.17
N ILE A 68 -9.54 1.88 25.09
CA ILE A 68 -8.15 2.07 25.54
C ILE A 68 -7.44 3.01 24.57
N ALA A 69 -6.91 4.10 25.09
CA ALA A 69 -6.46 5.23 24.28
C ALA A 69 -5.05 5.06 23.70
N ASP A 70 -4.14 4.50 24.47
CA ASP A 70 -2.71 4.44 24.14
C ASP A 70 -1.99 3.37 24.98
N ASP A 71 -0.68 3.24 24.77
CA ASP A 71 0.18 2.31 25.51
C ASP A 71 0.16 2.51 27.03
N THR A 72 -0.05 3.74 27.50
CA THR A 72 -0.13 4.02 28.94
C THR A 72 -1.43 3.51 29.53
N ALA A 73 -2.53 3.65 28.79
CA ALA A 73 -3.83 3.10 29.15
C ALA A 73 -3.82 1.57 29.11
N TRP A 74 -3.11 0.96 28.15
CA TRP A 74 -2.89 -0.49 28.12
C TRP A 74 -2.13 -1.00 29.35
N ALA A 75 -1.08 -0.29 29.78
CA ALA A 75 -0.34 -0.66 30.99
C ALA A 75 -1.21 -0.58 32.26
N ALA A 76 -2.23 0.27 32.27
CA ALA A 76 -3.19 0.40 33.37
C ALA A 76 -4.36 -0.60 33.28
N ASN A 77 -4.50 -1.35 32.18
CA ASN A 77 -5.58 -2.32 32.00
C ASN A 77 -5.27 -3.62 32.76
N THR A 78 -5.72 -3.70 34.02
CA THR A 78 -5.46 -4.86 34.90
C THR A 78 -6.07 -6.18 34.42
N GLY A 79 -7.01 -6.14 33.47
CA GLY A 79 -7.63 -7.34 32.90
C GLY A 79 -6.84 -7.96 31.74
N ASN A 80 -6.03 -7.16 31.04
CA ASN A 80 -5.22 -7.56 29.89
C ASN A 80 -4.22 -6.46 29.52
N THR A 81 -2.93 -6.73 29.72
CA THR A 81 -1.84 -5.81 29.36
C THR A 81 -1.16 -6.15 28.04
N ASP A 82 -1.47 -7.32 27.49
CA ASP A 82 -0.74 -7.90 26.35
C ASP A 82 -1.29 -7.37 25.02
N GLY A 83 -2.58 -7.02 24.97
CA GLY A 83 -3.25 -6.49 23.79
C GLY A 83 -4.42 -7.35 23.33
N VAL A 84 -5.10 -6.91 22.28
CA VAL A 84 -6.21 -7.62 21.67
C VAL A 84 -5.68 -8.82 20.88
N ASP A 85 -6.19 -10.02 21.17
CA ASP A 85 -5.88 -11.23 20.38
C ASP A 85 -6.59 -11.19 19.01
N ILE A 86 -5.79 -10.99 17.98
CA ILE A 86 -6.24 -10.91 16.58
C ILE A 86 -6.21 -12.26 15.84
N GLY A 87 -5.90 -13.36 16.53
CA GLY A 87 -5.73 -14.67 15.93
C GLY A 87 -4.34 -14.88 15.32
N THR A 88 -3.38 -14.03 15.67
CA THR A 88 -1.97 -14.16 15.33
C THR A 88 -1.15 -14.45 16.59
N ALA A 89 0.13 -14.78 16.43
CA ALA A 89 1.00 -15.10 17.57
C ALA A 89 1.30 -13.88 18.47
N THR A 90 1.04 -12.66 18.00
CA THR A 90 1.33 -11.42 18.71
C THR A 90 0.06 -10.58 18.84
N PRO A 91 -0.50 -10.43 20.06
CA PRO A 91 -1.60 -9.50 20.32
C PRO A 91 -1.22 -8.06 19.97
N ILE A 92 -2.22 -7.24 19.63
CA ILE A 92 -2.01 -5.84 19.25
C ILE A 92 -2.54 -4.92 20.34
N LYS A 93 -1.73 -3.95 20.77
CA LYS A 93 -2.16 -2.85 21.61
C LYS A 93 -2.86 -1.81 20.76
N THR A 94 -4.18 -1.91 20.69
CA THR A 94 -5.01 -1.04 19.84
C THR A 94 -5.14 0.38 20.38
N VAL A 95 -5.33 1.34 19.50
CA VAL A 95 -5.70 2.73 19.83
C VAL A 95 -7.20 2.89 19.58
N PHE A 96 -7.98 3.04 20.64
CA PHE A 96 -9.45 3.06 20.62
C PHE A 96 -10.07 1.88 19.85
N GLY A 97 -9.52 0.68 20.05
CA GLY A 97 -9.93 -0.55 19.37
C GLY A 97 -9.42 -0.72 17.94
N TYR A 98 -8.73 0.26 17.37
CA TYR A 98 -8.18 0.20 16.03
C TYR A 98 -6.66 -0.06 16.04
N ILE A 99 -6.13 -0.52 14.92
CA ILE A 99 -4.69 -0.76 14.72
C ILE A 99 -3.93 0.56 14.94
N PRO A 100 -2.89 0.60 15.77
CA PRO A 100 -2.08 1.81 15.95
C PRO A 100 -1.36 2.19 14.64
N ALA A 101 -0.92 3.43 14.52
CA ALA A 101 -0.12 3.88 13.39
C ALA A 101 1.34 3.38 13.46
N ASN A 102 1.51 2.05 13.42
CA ASN A 102 2.79 1.33 13.49
C ASN A 102 2.86 0.27 12.38
N SER A 103 3.94 0.26 11.59
CA SER A 103 4.13 -0.68 10.49
C SER A 103 4.17 -2.15 10.93
N THR A 104 4.67 -2.44 12.13
CA THR A 104 4.74 -3.80 12.68
C THR A 104 3.33 -4.33 13.00
N ASP A 105 2.51 -3.49 13.63
CA ASP A 105 1.13 -3.86 13.98
C ASP A 105 0.24 -3.97 12.73
N ILE A 106 0.47 -3.10 11.73
CA ILE A 106 -0.19 -3.20 10.42
C ILE A 106 0.18 -4.51 9.71
N ALA A 107 1.47 -4.86 9.65
CA ALA A 107 1.93 -6.11 9.03
C ALA A 107 1.31 -7.33 9.71
N ASN A 108 1.30 -7.32 11.04
CA ASN A 108 0.73 -8.40 11.85
C ASN A 108 -0.80 -8.52 11.66
N ALA A 109 -1.53 -7.40 11.70
CA ALA A 109 -2.99 -7.40 11.56
C ALA A 109 -3.46 -7.84 10.18
N MET A 110 -2.71 -7.49 9.14
CA MET A 110 -3.05 -7.80 7.75
C MET A 110 -2.43 -9.11 7.25
N ASP A 111 -1.53 -9.73 8.04
CA ASP A 111 -0.69 -10.87 7.64
C ASP A 111 -0.01 -10.63 6.26
N VAL A 112 0.70 -9.50 6.16
CA VAL A 112 1.27 -9.03 4.89
C VAL A 112 2.78 -8.76 5.02
N ASP A 113 3.53 -9.13 3.98
CA ASP A 113 4.92 -8.70 3.82
C ASP A 113 4.95 -7.26 3.29
N LEU A 114 5.60 -6.37 4.03
CA LEU A 114 5.72 -4.95 3.70
C LEU A 114 6.99 -4.62 2.91
N SER A 115 7.77 -5.62 2.47
CA SER A 115 8.99 -5.42 1.69
C SER A 115 8.80 -4.64 0.38
N GLU A 116 7.60 -4.69 -0.20
CA GLU A 116 7.22 -3.94 -1.41
C GLU A 116 6.67 -2.52 -1.12
N TRP A 117 6.62 -2.11 0.15
CA TRP A 117 6.01 -0.87 0.60
C TRP A 117 7.01 0.03 1.31
N VAL A 118 6.92 1.33 1.06
CA VAL A 118 7.61 2.37 1.81
C VAL A 118 6.61 2.97 2.79
N ILE A 119 6.87 2.79 4.09
CA ILE A 119 6.07 3.33 5.18
C ILE A 119 6.91 4.33 5.96
N THR A 120 6.40 5.55 6.10
CA THR A 120 7.10 6.64 6.80
C THR A 120 6.16 7.42 7.71
N GLY A 121 6.72 8.08 8.73
CA GLY A 121 5.99 8.88 9.70
C GLY A 121 5.95 8.27 11.11
N SER A 122 5.69 9.12 12.10
CA SER A 122 5.37 8.72 13.49
C SER A 122 4.18 9.56 13.94
N GLY A 123 2.97 9.03 13.73
CA GLY A 123 1.71 9.77 13.73
C GLY A 123 0.90 9.29 12.54
N PRO A 124 0.37 10.16 11.66
CA PRO A 124 -0.18 9.68 10.41
C PRO A 124 0.93 8.97 9.59
N LEU A 125 0.73 7.69 9.28
CA LEU A 125 1.64 6.92 8.45
C LEU A 125 1.36 7.20 6.98
N VAL A 126 2.41 7.52 6.22
CA VAL A 126 2.35 7.63 4.77
C VAL A 126 2.83 6.32 4.18
N ILE A 127 1.96 5.67 3.40
CA ILE A 127 2.19 4.36 2.80
C ILE A 127 2.17 4.50 1.27
N SER A 128 3.26 4.08 0.63
CA SER A 128 3.43 4.12 -0.83
C SER A 128 4.10 2.84 -1.36
N PRO A 129 3.82 2.40 -2.59
CA PRO A 129 4.53 1.28 -3.20
C PRO A 129 6.00 1.62 -3.46
N ILE A 130 6.88 0.62 -3.44
CA ILE A 130 8.28 0.81 -3.81
C ILE A 130 8.41 1.31 -5.26
N ASN A 131 9.37 2.21 -5.50
CA ASN A 131 9.62 2.84 -6.81
C ASN A 131 8.46 3.68 -7.37
N ALA A 132 7.42 3.93 -6.58
CA ALA A 132 6.41 4.93 -6.89
C ALA A 132 6.86 6.31 -6.37
N PRO A 133 6.43 7.42 -7.00
CA PRO A 133 6.73 8.74 -6.48
C PRO A 133 5.92 8.95 -5.18
N ALA A 134 6.59 8.86 -4.03
CA ALA A 134 5.93 8.96 -2.73
C ALA A 134 5.15 10.27 -2.54
N ALA A 135 5.50 11.34 -3.27
CA ALA A 135 4.76 12.61 -3.24
C ALA A 135 3.39 12.55 -3.92
N THR A 136 3.18 11.65 -4.90
CA THR A 136 1.96 11.60 -5.74
C THR A 136 1.24 10.26 -5.71
N CYS A 137 1.79 9.25 -5.03
CA CYS A 137 1.29 7.88 -5.01
C CYS A 137 1.35 7.31 -3.60
N HIS A 138 0.47 7.79 -2.74
CA HIS A 138 0.42 7.32 -1.36
C HIS A 138 -1.00 7.44 -0.81
N PHE A 139 -1.24 6.73 0.28
CA PHE A 139 -2.31 7.12 1.19
C PHE A 139 -1.73 7.36 2.57
N THR A 140 -2.43 8.20 3.32
CA THR A 140 -2.09 8.52 4.69
C THR A 140 -3.07 7.83 5.63
N TYR A 141 -2.55 6.97 6.50
CA TYR A 141 -3.28 6.34 7.59
C TYR A 141 -3.14 7.20 8.84
N THR A 142 -4.24 7.78 9.32
CA THR A 142 -4.27 8.48 10.61
C THR A 142 -5.01 7.60 11.60
N GLU A 143 -4.38 7.33 12.74
CA GLU A 143 -4.96 6.52 13.81
C GLU A 143 -6.26 7.11 14.38
N ALA A 144 -6.98 6.27 15.11
CA ALA A 144 -8.21 6.67 15.76
C ALA A 144 -7.96 7.68 16.89
N THR A 145 -8.98 8.47 17.18
CA THR A 145 -9.05 9.31 18.37
C THR A 145 -10.28 8.94 19.17
N THR A 146 -10.44 9.50 20.37
CA THR A 146 -11.53 9.17 21.31
C THR A 146 -12.92 9.13 20.70
N ASN A 147 -13.20 9.97 19.69
CA ASN A 147 -14.51 10.05 19.03
C ASN A 147 -14.44 9.89 17.50
N THR A 148 -13.27 9.56 16.94
CA THR A 148 -13.09 9.50 15.49
C THR A 148 -12.41 8.20 15.10
N ALA A 149 -13.05 7.45 14.21
CA ALA A 149 -12.46 6.29 13.57
C ALA A 149 -11.20 6.69 12.76
N PRO A 150 -10.29 5.74 12.49
CA PRO A 150 -9.08 6.03 11.73
C PRO A 150 -9.43 6.47 10.30
N THR A 151 -8.62 7.36 9.75
CA THR A 151 -8.85 7.94 8.42
C THR A 151 -7.81 7.46 7.42
N TYR A 152 -8.24 7.36 6.15
CA TYR A 152 -7.46 6.84 5.03
C TYR A 152 -7.53 7.85 3.89
N THR A 153 -6.63 8.81 3.90
CA THR A 153 -6.63 9.87 2.90
C THR A 153 -5.77 9.43 1.73
N LEU A 154 -6.41 9.07 0.61
CA LEU A 154 -5.71 8.75 -0.63
C LEU A 154 -5.21 10.05 -1.27
N TYR A 155 -3.95 10.05 -1.67
CA TYR A 155 -3.39 11.08 -2.53
C TYR A 155 -3.02 10.44 -3.87
N THR A 156 -3.93 10.58 -4.84
CA THR A 156 -3.67 10.31 -6.25
C THR A 156 -4.04 11.57 -7.05
N PRO A 157 -3.18 12.04 -7.96
CA PRO A 157 -3.53 13.18 -8.81
C PRO A 157 -4.68 12.79 -9.74
N GLY A 158 -5.80 13.49 -9.62
CA GLY A 158 -6.98 13.28 -10.46
C GLY A 158 -6.81 13.96 -11.83
N ASN A 159 -6.96 13.18 -12.90
CA ASN A 159 -7.26 13.57 -14.29
C ASN A 159 -7.06 15.07 -14.61
N ASN A 160 -5.81 15.48 -14.88
CA ASN A 160 -5.35 16.60 -15.74
C ASN A 160 -3.90 17.07 -15.41
N ASP A 161 -3.25 16.48 -14.39
CA ASP A 161 -1.80 16.59 -14.18
C ASP A 161 -1.14 15.25 -14.59
N ASP A 162 -0.56 15.15 -15.80
CA ASP A 162 0.07 13.93 -16.34
C ASP A 162 1.47 13.63 -15.72
N PRO A 163 2.21 12.58 -16.12
CA PRO A 163 1.89 11.17 -16.38
C PRO A 163 2.77 10.28 -15.46
N PHE A 164 3.23 10.85 -14.33
CA PHE A 164 3.85 10.22 -13.15
C PHE A 164 2.86 10.20 -11.96
N ALA A 165 1.57 10.35 -12.27
CA ALA A 165 0.50 9.86 -11.41
C ALA A 165 0.81 8.40 -11.09
N CYS A 166 0.77 8.07 -9.80
CA CYS A 166 1.03 6.76 -9.18
C CYS A 166 1.44 5.70 -10.18
#